data_AF-A0A383F7F3-F1
#
_entry.id   AF-A0A383F7F3-F1
#
_cell.length_a   1.000
_cell.length_b   1.000
_cell.length_c   1.000
_cell.angle_alpha   90.00
_cell.angle_beta   90.00
_cell.angle_gamma   90.00
#
_symmetry.space_group_name_H-M   'P 1'
#
loop_
_entity.id
_entity.type
_entity.pdbx_description
1 polymer ?
#
loop_
_entity_poly.entity_id
_entity_poly.type
_entity_poly.pdbx_seq_one_letter_code
_entity_poly.pdbx_strand_id
1 'polypeptide(L)'
;MAYKGKFRPRNIKKYKGNPTTIIYRSMLERRFMDYCDSNTAILEWWSEELAVPYKSPIDRKWHRYFPDFWIRTEKGCTLIEVKPFSETKAPKKRL
;
A
#
# COMPACT_ATOMS: atom_id res chain seq x y z
N MET A 1 9.90 -16.24 11.22
CA MET A 1 9.19 -15.13 11.88
C MET A 1 8.72 -14.15 10.82
N ALA A 2 7.41 -13.87 10.75
CA ALA A 2 6.88 -12.90 9.80
C ALA A 2 7.27 -11.49 10.27
N TYR A 3 8.06 -10.77 9.45
CA TYR A 3 8.51 -9.41 9.71
C TYR A 3 7.33 -8.43 9.60
N LYS A 4 6.59 -8.28 10.70
CA LYS A 4 5.56 -7.24 10.89
C LYS A 4 5.97 -6.30 12.02
N GLY A 5 5.53 -5.05 11.97
CA GLY A 5 5.86 -4.08 13.00
C GLY A 5 5.24 -2.71 12.77
N LYS A 6 5.60 -1.75 13.64
CA LYS A 6 5.19 -0.35 13.50
C LYS A 6 6.23 0.42 12.69
N PHE A 7 5.76 1.27 11.78
CA PHE A 7 6.59 2.25 11.09
C PHE A 7 6.43 3.61 11.77
N ARG A 8 7.53 4.34 11.94
CA ARG A 8 7.52 5.71 12.47
C ARG A 8 8.06 6.63 11.38
N PRO A 9 7.22 7.45 10.74
CA PRO A 9 7.64 8.32 9.65
C PRO A 9 8.51 9.45 10.20
N ARG A 10 9.56 9.81 9.46
CA ARG A 10 10.37 11.00 9.74
C ARG A 10 9.63 12.26 9.28
N ASN A 11 8.88 12.15 8.18
CA ASN A 11 8.13 13.25 7.59
C ASN A 11 6.64 13.08 7.86
N ILE A 12 6.25 13.29 9.13
CA ILE A 12 4.86 13.10 9.60
C ILE A 12 3.83 13.82 8.72
N LYS A 13 4.14 15.04 8.26
CA LYS A 13 3.25 15.84 7.40
C LYS A 13 2.96 15.22 6.03
N LYS A 14 3.83 14.32 5.55
CA LYS A 14 3.61 13.58 4.29
C LYS A 14 2.65 12.41 4.47
N TYR A 15 2.52 11.88 5.68
CA TYR A 15 1.56 10.82 5.93
C TYR A 15 0.18 11.44 6.08
N LYS A 16 -0.74 11.08 5.19
CA LYS A 16 -2.07 11.68 5.13
C LYS A 16 -3.00 11.17 6.26
N GLY A 17 -2.63 10.08 6.91
CA GLY A 17 -3.45 9.34 7.87
C GLY A 17 -3.04 9.58 9.31
N ASN A 18 -3.32 8.63 10.21
CA ASN A 18 -2.79 8.71 11.56
C ASN A 18 -1.33 8.16 11.60
N PRO A 19 -0.31 9.02 11.77
CA PRO A 19 1.10 8.61 11.71
C PRO A 19 1.53 7.72 12.89
N THR A 20 0.72 7.61 13.94
CA THR A 20 1.02 6.80 15.13
C THR A 20 0.60 5.33 14.98
N THR A 21 -0.21 5.02 13.95
CA THR A 21 -0.82 3.71 13.74
C THR A 21 -0.31 2.99 12.50
N ILE A 22 0.75 3.49 11.85
CA ILE A 22 1.29 2.87 10.64
C ILE A 22 1.93 1.52 10.99
N ILE A 23 1.44 0.46 10.34
CA ILE A 23 1.94 -0.89 10.48
C ILE A 23 2.41 -1.42 9.13
N TYR A 24 3.54 -2.12 9.10
CA TYR A 24 3.92 -2.95 7.97
C TYR A 24 3.71 -4.42 8.31
N ARG A 25 3.26 -5.19 7.34
CA ARG A 25 3.05 -6.64 7.41
C ARG A 25 4.16 -7.43 6.72
N SER A 26 5.01 -6.75 5.97
CA SER A 26 6.19 -7.33 5.33
C SER A 26 7.39 -6.36 5.33
N MET A 27 8.60 -6.89 5.12
CA MET A 27 9.79 -6.05 4.93
C MET A 27 9.75 -5.27 3.61
N LEU A 28 9.03 -5.76 2.60
CA LEU A 28 8.84 -5.04 1.34
C LEU A 28 8.01 -3.78 1.57
N GLU A 29 6.90 -3.90 2.31
CA GLU A 29 6.12 -2.75 2.74
C GLU A 29 6.95 -1.78 3.58
N ARG A 30 7.73 -2.27 4.55
CA ARG A 30 8.60 -1.40 5.35
C ARG A 30 9.58 -0.60 4.48
N ARG A 31 10.20 -1.25 3.49
CA ARG A 31 11.10 -0.59 2.53
C ARG A 31 10.35 0.44 1.67
N PHE A 32 9.14 0.10 1.24
CA PHE A 32 8.32 1.01 0.45
C PHE A 32 7.84 2.23 1.27
N MET A 33 7.47 2.04 2.54
CA MET A 33 7.16 3.13 3.46
C MET A 33 8.34 4.09 3.62
N ASP A 34 9.55 3.57 3.77
CA ASP A 34 10.76 4.40 3.88
C ASP A 34 11.05 5.18 2.59
N TYR A 35 10.80 4.57 1.42
CA TYR A 35 10.84 5.26 0.13
C TYR A 35 9.80 6.38 0.05
N CYS A 36 8.54 6.11 0.43
CA CYS A 36 7.47 7.10 0.47
C CYS A 36 7.79 8.27 1.39
N ASP A 37 8.34 7.98 2.57
CA ASP A 37 8.70 8.99 3.58
C ASP A 37 9.87 9.86 3.11
N SER A 38 10.94 9.26 2.59
CA SER A 38 12.17 9.99 2.22
C SER A 38 12.16 10.67 0.85
N ASN A 39 11.38 10.19 -0.12
CA ASN A 39 11.42 10.72 -1.48
C ASN A 39 10.66 12.05 -1.59
N THR A 40 11.34 13.12 -1.99
CA THR A 40 10.76 14.48 -2.12
C THR A 40 9.70 14.58 -3.21
N ALA A 41 9.73 13.72 -4.24
CA ALA A 41 8.71 13.71 -5.30
C ALA A 41 7.35 13.17 -4.82
N ILE A 42 7.32 12.47 -3.68
CA ILE A 42 6.09 12.02 -3.04
C ILE A 42 5.64 13.11 -2.08
N LEU A 43 4.48 13.69 -2.35
CA LEU A 43 3.89 14.79 -1.59
C LEU A 43 3.08 14.29 -0.41
N GLU A 44 2.27 13.25 -0.64
CA GLU A 44 1.49 12.58 0.40
C GLU A 44 1.44 11.07 0.15
N TRP A 45 1.26 10.30 1.22
CA TRP A 45 1.03 8.86 1.12
C TRP A 45 0.17 8.31 2.27
N TRP A 46 -0.45 7.16 2.01
CA TRP A 46 -1.31 6.39 2.91
C TRP A 46 -0.96 4.91 2.84
N SER A 47 -1.12 4.19 3.95
CA SER A 47 -1.00 2.73 4.02
C SER A 47 -2.35 2.14 4.43
N GLU A 48 -3.03 1.45 3.51
CA GLU A 48 -4.29 0.71 3.74
C GLU A 48 -5.49 1.48 4.29
N GLU A 49 -5.50 2.80 4.23
CA GLU A 49 -6.61 3.62 4.73
C GLU A 49 -7.72 3.86 3.69
N LEU A 50 -7.42 3.68 2.40
CA LEU A 50 -8.36 3.97 1.32
C LEU A 50 -9.25 2.75 0.99
N ALA A 51 -10.56 2.90 1.16
CA ALA A 51 -11.54 1.93 0.68
C ALA A 51 -11.98 2.26 -0.76
N VAL A 52 -11.74 1.34 -1.69
CA VAL A 52 -12.26 1.42 -3.07
C VAL A 52 -13.50 0.52 -3.17
N PRO A 53 -14.71 1.09 -3.27
CA PRO A 53 -15.93 0.29 -3.40
C PRO A 53 -16.02 -0.34 -4.79
N TYR A 54 -16.44 -1.60 -4.86
CA TYR A 54 -16.74 -2.29 -6.12
C TYR A 54 -17.93 -3.22 -5.95
N LYS A 55 -18.63 -3.52 -7.05
CA LYS A 55 -19.68 -4.52 -7.07
C LYS A 55 -19.07 -5.86 -7.45
N SER A 56 -19.09 -6.82 -6.54
CA SER A 56 -18.49 -8.14 -6.77
C SER A 56 -19.24 -8.88 -7.88
N PRO A 57 -18.53 -9.48 -8.86
CA PRO A 57 -19.18 -10.20 -9.96
C PRO A 57 -19.73 -11.57 -9.50
N ILE A 58 -19.26 -12.08 -8.37
CA ILE A 58 -19.61 -13.42 -7.85
C ILE A 58 -20.99 -13.40 -7.18
N ASP A 59 -21.25 -12.38 -6.37
CA ASP A 59 -22.45 -12.30 -5.52
C ASP A 59 -23.28 -11.03 -5.76
N ARG A 60 -22.82 -10.13 -6.63
CA ARG A 60 -23.46 -8.85 -6.99
C ARG A 60 -23.63 -7.87 -5.81
N LYS A 61 -22.87 -8.03 -4.72
CA LYS A 61 -22.90 -7.15 -3.55
C LYS A 61 -21.79 -6.09 -3.59
N TRP A 62 -21.97 -5.00 -2.85
CA TRP A 62 -20.97 -3.94 -2.69
C TRP A 62 -19.88 -4.36 -1.70
N HIS A 63 -18.66 -4.45 -2.18
CA HIS A 63 -17.46 -4.83 -1.44
C HIS A 63 -16.48 -3.66 -1.40
N ARG A 64 -15.46 -3.77 -0.55
CA ARG A 64 -14.37 -2.80 -0.45
C ARG A 64 -13.04 -3.48 -0.72
N TYR A 65 -12.27 -2.94 -1.64
CA TYR A 65 -10.87 -3.27 -1.83
C TYR A 65 -10.01 -2.23 -1.10
N PHE A 66 -9.01 -2.69 -0.36
CA PHE A 66 -8.04 -1.86 0.33
C PHE A 66 -6.68 -2.14 -0.30
N PRO A 67 -6.19 -1.25 -1.18
CA PRO A 67 -4.84 -1.36 -1.71
C PRO A 67 -3.81 -1.12 -0.60
N ASP A 68 -2.62 -1.70 -0.75
CA ASP A 68 -1.56 -1.57 0.25
C ASP A 68 -1.19 -0.09 0.49
N PHE A 69 -1.04 0.69 -0.58
CA PHE A 69 -0.70 2.11 -0.49
C PHE A 69 -1.44 2.99 -1.50
N TRP A 70 -1.60 4.26 -1.12
CA TRP A 70 -1.94 5.36 -2.01
C TRP A 70 -0.83 6.42 -1.91
N ILE A 71 -0.39 6.95 -3.04
CA ILE A 71 0.60 8.03 -3.10
C ILE A 71 0.09 9.19 -3.95
N ARG A 72 0.52 10.41 -3.62
CA ARG A 72 0.33 11.60 -4.44
C ARG A 72 1.65 12.22 -4.81
N THR A 73 1.80 12.53 -6.09
CA THR A 73 2.93 13.26 -6.67
C THR A 73 2.38 14.45 -7.46
N GLU A 74 3.26 15.27 -8.04
CA GLU A 74 2.84 16.33 -8.96
C GLU A 74 2.13 15.80 -10.22
N LYS A 75 2.41 14.55 -10.61
CA LYS A 75 1.79 13.90 -11.77
C LYS A 75 0.40 13.34 -11.47
N GLY A 76 -0.03 13.36 -10.20
CA GLY A 76 -1.32 12.84 -9.76
C GLY A 76 -1.19 11.76 -8.68
N CYS A 77 -2.27 11.01 -8.52
CA CYS A 77 -2.44 10.01 -7.47
C CYS A 77 -2.34 8.58 -8.02
N THR A 78 -1.76 7.66 -7.26
CA THR A 78 -1.56 6.27 -7.69
C THR A 78 -1.81 5.30 -6.53
N LEU A 79 -2.48 4.19 -6.84
CA LEU A 79 -2.64 3.05 -5.95
C LEU A 79 -1.51 2.05 -6.19
N ILE A 80 -0.95 1.51 -5.12
CA ILE A 80 0.19 0.59 -5.18
C ILE A 80 -0.15 -0.66 -4.38
N GLU A 81 0.15 -1.81 -4.99
CA GLU A 81 0.12 -3.13 -4.35
C GLU A 81 1.55 -3.66 -4.29
N VAL A 82 1.99 -4.09 -3.10
CA VAL A 82 3.32 -4.63 -2.85
C VAL A 82 3.25 -6.15 -2.85
N LYS A 83 4.01 -6.78 -3.76
CA LYS A 83 4.15 -8.24 -3.83
C LYS A 83 5.61 -8.64 -4.05
N PRO A 84 6.04 -9.82 -3.57
CA PRO A 84 7.29 -10.42 -4.01
C PRO A 84 7.32 -10.61 -5.53
N PHE A 85 8.48 -10.43 -6.15
CA PHE A 85 8.64 -10.58 -7.59
C PHE A 85 8.17 -11.94 -8.11
N SER A 86 8.34 -13.02 -7.34
CA SER A 86 7.84 -14.36 -7.66
C SER A 86 6.33 -14.42 -7.87
N GLU A 87 5.56 -13.57 -7.19
CA GLU A 87 4.10 -13.51 -7.26
C GLU A 87 3.58 -12.57 -8.35
N THR A 88 4.46 -11.81 -8.99
CA THR A 88 4.10 -10.99 -10.17
C THR A 88 3.97 -11.81 -11.45
N LYS A 89 4.40 -13.08 -11.41
CA LYS A 89 4.36 -13.99 -12.54
C LYS A 89 3.04 -14.74 -12.55
N ALA A 90 2.44 -14.86 -13.73
CA ALA A 90 1.26 -15.68 -13.92
C ALA A 90 1.49 -17.12 -13.41
N PRO A 91 0.48 -17.77 -12.82
CA PRO A 91 0.60 -19.14 -12.35
C PRO A 91 1.00 -20.05 -13.52
N LYS A 92 1.89 -21.01 -13.25
CA LYS A 92 2.23 -22.04 -14.23
C LYS A 92 0.96 -22.83 -14.54
N LYS A 93 0.66 -23.02 -15.84
CA LYS A 93 -0.41 -23.92 -16.27
C LYS A 93 -0.14 -25.29 -15.65
N ARG A 94 -1.15 -25.88 -15.00
CA ARG A 94 -1.09 -27.25 -14.54
C ARG A 94 -1.16 -28.13 -15.79
N LEU A 95 -0.08 -28.87 -16.07
CA LEU A 95 -0.06 -29.91 -17.11
C LEU A 95 -0.92 -31.11 -16.66
#